data_AF-A0ABD2N834-F1
#
_entry.id   AF-A0ABD2N834-F1
#
_cell.length_a   1.000
_cell.length_b   1.000
_cell.length_c   1.000
_cell.angle_alpha   90.00
_cell.angle_beta   90.00
_cell.angle_gamma   90.00
#
_symmetry.space_group_name_H-M   'P 1'
#
loop_
_entity.id
_entity.type
_entity.pdbx_description
1 polymer ?
#
loop_
_entity_poly.entity_id
_entity_poly.type
_entity_poly.pdbx_seq_one_letter_code
_entity_poly.pdbx_strand_id
1 'polypeptide(L)'
;MENIQMKVMWIPSHTKIEYNEKADQLAKQGQDQGINGTYKFNPREIWPKIKKDLWKEWKEEWDRITLTKGKYYANLQQSTKINEKPWYKNYNYLTRKHNNNE
;
A
#
# COMPACT_ATOMS: atom_id res chain seq x y z
N MET A 1 9.45 -32.53 2.78
CA MET A 1 9.88 -31.42 1.92
C MET A 1 11.39 -31.40 1.98
N GLU A 2 12.07 -31.66 0.86
CA GLU A 2 13.53 -31.64 0.82
C GLU A 2 14.03 -30.20 0.96
N ASN A 3 15.09 -29.99 1.74
CA ASN A 3 15.77 -28.71 1.83
C ASN A 3 16.55 -28.46 0.54
N ILE A 4 16.09 -27.52 -0.29
CA ILE A 4 16.80 -27.09 -1.49
C ILE A 4 17.86 -26.06 -1.07
N GLN A 5 19.13 -26.39 -1.31
CA GLN A 5 20.23 -25.47 -1.09
C GLN A 5 20.43 -24.62 -2.36
N MET A 6 20.18 -23.32 -2.25
CA MET A 6 20.27 -22.36 -3.37
C MET A 6 21.44 -21.41 -3.17
N LYS A 7 22.16 -21.11 -4.26
CA LYS A 7 23.17 -20.05 -4.31
C LYS A 7 22.73 -19.01 -5.33
N VAL A 8 22.69 -17.75 -4.91
CA VAL A 8 22.37 -16.60 -5.77
C VAL A 8 23.68 -15.88 -6.10
N MET A 9 23.84 -15.48 -7.36
CA MET A 9 25.02 -14.75 -7.81
C MET A 9 24.63 -13.59 -8.72
N TRP A 10 25.37 -12.50 -8.60
CA TRP A 10 25.25 -11.34 -9.50
C TRP A 10 26.07 -11.59 -10.75
N ILE A 11 25.42 -11.47 -11.90
CA ILE A 11 26.09 -11.62 -13.21
C ILE A 11 26.09 -10.25 -13.89
N PRO A 12 27.24 -9.76 -14.37
CA PRO A 12 27.30 -8.51 -15.10
C PRO A 12 26.53 -8.59 -16.43
N SER A 13 25.96 -7.46 -16.83
CA SER A 13 25.20 -7.33 -18.08
C SER A 13 26.08 -7.59 -19.31
N HIS A 14 25.46 -8.02 -20.42
CA HIS A 14 26.11 -8.20 -21.73
C HIS A 14 27.28 -9.19 -21.76
N THR A 15 27.25 -10.19 -20.88
CA THR A 15 28.24 -11.26 -20.84
C THR A 15 28.03 -12.34 -21.91
N LYS A 16 27.02 -12.19 -22.78
CA LYS A 16 26.64 -13.17 -23.81
C LYS A 16 26.35 -14.57 -23.25
N ILE A 17 25.95 -14.64 -21.98
CA ILE A 17 25.49 -15.89 -21.36
C ILE A 17 24.11 -16.18 -21.92
N GLU A 18 24.03 -17.20 -22.78
CA GLU A 18 22.83 -17.56 -23.54
C GLU A 18 21.55 -17.58 -22.70
N TYR A 19 21.60 -18.21 -21.52
CA TYR A 19 20.43 -18.32 -20.64
C TYR A 19 19.99 -16.99 -20.03
N ASN A 20 20.93 -16.07 -19.76
CA ASN A 20 20.60 -14.73 -19.27
C ASN A 20 20.00 -13.88 -20.38
N GLU A 21 20.57 -13.95 -21.59
CA GLU A 21 20.03 -13.24 -22.76
C GLU A 21 18.63 -13.75 -23.10
N LYS A 22 18.40 -15.06 -23.01
CA LYS A 22 17.08 -15.67 -23.21
C LYS A 22 16.08 -15.24 -22.13
N ALA A 23 16.50 -15.16 -20.87
CA ALA A 23 15.66 -14.64 -19.79
C ALA A 23 15.29 -13.16 -20.01
N ASP A 24 16.24 -12.32 -20.44
CA ASP A 24 16.00 -10.91 -20.76
C ASP A 24 15.06 -10.74 -21.96
N GLN A 25 15.23 -11.56 -23.02
CA GLN A 25 14.32 -11.60 -24.16
C GLN A 25 12.89 -11.97 -23.76
N LEU A 26 12.72 -13.01 -22.93
CA LEU A 26 11.41 -13.41 -22.43
C LEU A 26 10.77 -12.33 -21.55
N ALA A 27 11.57 -11.65 -20.72
CA ALA A 27 11.09 -10.54 -19.90
C ALA A 27 10.59 -9.37 -20.76
N LYS A 28 11.33 -9.00 -21.82
CA LYS A 28 10.90 -8.00 -22.81
C LYS A 28 9.64 -8.41 -23.55
N GLN A 29 9.56 -9.65 -24.01
CA GLN A 29 8.36 -10.16 -24.68
C GLN A 29 7.12 -10.08 -23.77
N GLY A 30 7.26 -10.40 -22.48
CA GLY A 30 6.18 -10.28 -21.49
C GLY A 30 5.78 -8.84 -21.18
N GLN A 31 6.64 -7.86 -21.46
CA GLN A 31 6.28 -6.43 -21.34
C GLN A 31 5.36 -6.00 -22.49
N ASP A 32 5.61 -6.47 -23.71
CA ASP A 32 4.85 -6.11 -24.92
C ASP A 32 3.55 -6.93 -25.04
N GLN A 33 3.60 -8.19 -24.64
CA GLN A 33 2.47 -9.10 -24.63
C GLN A 33 1.79 -8.99 -23.27
N GLY A 34 0.85 -8.05 -23.14
CA GLY A 34 0.04 -7.88 -21.94
C GLY A 34 -0.50 -9.22 -21.42
N ILE A 35 -0.53 -9.37 -20.09
CA ILE A 35 -0.74 -10.66 -19.43
C ILE A 35 -2.21 -11.08 -19.54
N ASN A 36 -2.49 -12.16 -20.29
CA ASN A 36 -3.76 -12.90 -20.20
C ASN A 36 -3.72 -13.86 -19.00
N GLY A 37 -3.76 -13.31 -17.79
CA GLY A 37 -3.68 -14.11 -16.56
C GLY A 37 -4.56 -13.53 -15.45
N THR A 38 -5.28 -14.40 -14.74
CA THR A 38 -5.96 -14.03 -13.49
C THR A 38 -4.92 -13.92 -12.39
N TYR A 39 -4.37 -12.72 -12.21
CA TYR A 39 -3.42 -12.45 -11.13
C TYR A 39 -4.16 -12.43 -9.78
N LYS A 40 -3.82 -13.37 -8.90
CA LYS A 40 -4.27 -13.31 -7.50
C LYS A 40 -3.41 -12.26 -6.79
N PHE A 41 -3.85 -11.01 -6.83
CA PHE A 41 -3.19 -9.95 -6.09
C PHE A 41 -3.18 -10.27 -4.60
N ASN A 42 -2.04 -10.05 -3.95
CA ASN A 42 -1.98 -10.05 -2.50
C ASN A 42 -2.61 -8.75 -2.00
N PRO A 43 -3.70 -8.80 -1.20
CA PRO A 43 -4.32 -7.60 -0.66
C PRO A 43 -3.34 -6.70 0.10
N ARG A 44 -2.27 -7.26 0.68
CA ARG A 44 -1.23 -6.49 1.40
C ARG A 44 -0.42 -5.58 0.49
N GLU A 45 -0.31 -5.88 -0.79
CA GLU A 45 0.44 -5.06 -1.76
C GLU A 45 -0.41 -3.90 -2.28
N ILE A 46 -1.71 -4.15 -2.48
CA ILE A 46 -2.65 -3.14 -2.99
C ILE A 46 -3.15 -2.21 -1.88
N TRP A 47 -3.41 -2.74 -0.69
CA TRP A 47 -4.07 -2.00 0.39
C TRP A 47 -3.38 -0.67 0.75
N PRO A 48 -2.04 -0.58 0.87
CA PRO A 48 -1.36 0.69 1.12
C PRO A 48 -1.60 1.72 0.00
N LYS A 49 -1.67 1.25 -1.25
CA LYS A 49 -1.92 2.11 -2.42
C LYS A 49 -3.34 2.67 -2.41
N ILE A 50 -4.34 1.80 -2.28
CA ILE A 50 -5.75 2.21 -2.19
C ILE A 50 -5.95 3.18 -1.02
N LYS A 51 -5.40 2.87 0.16
CA LYS A 51 -5.53 3.74 1.33
C LYS A 51 -4.93 5.12 1.08
N LYS A 52 -3.77 5.18 0.42
CA LYS A 52 -3.11 6.44 0.07
C LYS A 52 -3.95 7.27 -0.90
N ASP A 53 -4.51 6.62 -1.92
CA ASP A 53 -5.33 7.28 -2.95
C ASP A 53 -6.63 7.81 -2.34
N LEU A 54 -7.34 7.01 -1.54
CA LEU A 54 -8.53 7.44 -0.80
C LEU A 54 -8.25 8.61 0.14
N TRP A 55 -7.13 8.59 0.84
CA TRP A 55 -6.76 9.69 1.74
C TRP A 55 -6.49 10.99 1.00
N LYS A 56 -5.85 10.88 -0.18
CA LYS A 56 -5.61 12.03 -1.05
C LYS A 56 -6.93 12.64 -1.54
N GLU A 57 -7.82 11.82 -2.10
CA GLU A 57 -9.12 12.26 -2.59
C GLU A 57 -9.95 12.91 -1.49
N TRP A 58 -9.98 12.29 -0.31
CA TRP A 58 -10.69 12.84 0.86
C TRP A 58 -10.13 14.21 1.28
N LYS A 59 -8.81 14.37 1.27
CA LYS A 59 -8.17 15.64 1.65
C LYS A 59 -8.48 16.76 0.65
N GLU A 60 -8.41 16.45 -0.65
CA GLU A 60 -8.76 17.39 -1.71
C GLU A 60 -10.22 17.86 -1.57
N GLU A 61 -11.12 16.93 -1.28
CA GLU A 61 -12.54 17.24 -1.05
C GLU A 61 -12.77 18.05 0.22
N TRP A 62 -12.07 17.74 1.30
CA TRP A 62 -12.11 18.51 2.54
C TRP A 62 -11.67 19.96 2.31
N ASP A 63 -10.51 20.15 1.66
CA ASP A 63 -9.98 21.48 1.36
C ASP A 63 -10.97 22.26 0.47
N ARG A 64 -11.64 21.59 -0.49
CA ARG A 64 -12.67 22.21 -1.34
C ARG A 64 -13.92 22.63 -0.56
N ILE A 65 -14.49 21.74 0.26
CA ILE A 65 -15.72 22.02 1.02
C ILE A 65 -15.47 23.16 2.02
N THR A 66 -14.32 23.16 2.69
CA THR A 66 -14.02 24.11 3.77
C THR A 66 -13.85 25.55 3.31
N LEU A 67 -13.66 25.79 2.01
CA LEU A 67 -13.72 27.12 1.39
C LEU A 67 -15.13 27.73 1.47
N THR A 68 -16.17 26.91 1.42
CA THR A 68 -17.57 27.36 1.31
C THR A 68 -18.39 27.08 2.58
N LYS A 69 -18.09 26.01 3.32
CA LYS A 69 -18.84 25.58 4.51
C LYS A 69 -17.90 25.13 5.62
N GLY A 70 -18.25 25.39 6.88
CA GLY A 70 -17.48 24.87 8.01
C GLY A 70 -16.08 25.49 8.20
N LYS A 71 -15.81 26.65 7.58
CA LYS A 71 -14.52 27.36 7.64
C LYS A 71 -14.00 27.58 9.07
N TYR A 72 -14.90 27.90 10.01
CA TYR A 72 -14.55 28.02 11.43
C TYR A 72 -13.96 26.72 11.99
N TYR A 73 -14.61 25.58 11.72
CA TYR A 73 -14.15 24.28 12.19
C TYR A 73 -12.88 23.81 11.47
N ALA A 74 -12.76 24.13 10.18
CA ALA A 74 -11.54 23.88 9.41
C ALA A 74 -10.32 24.67 9.91
N ASN A 75 -10.53 25.90 10.39
CA ASN A 75 -9.48 26.69 11.01
C ASN A 75 -9.02 26.10 12.35
N LEU A 76 -9.95 25.56 13.14
CA LEU A 76 -9.62 24.84 14.37
C LEU A 76 -8.88 23.53 14.07
N GLN A 77 -9.32 22.83 13.02
CA GLN A 77 -8.78 21.53 12.60
C GLN A 77 -8.18 21.61 11.20
N GLN A 78 -6.93 22.06 11.13
CA GLN A 78 -6.17 22.15 9.89
C GLN A 78 -6.06 20.77 9.22
N SER A 79 -6.27 20.67 7.91
CA SER A 79 -6.25 19.39 7.16
C SER A 79 -4.90 18.66 7.23
N THR A 80 -3.82 19.38 7.53
CA THR A 80 -2.48 18.83 7.81
C THR A 80 -2.33 18.17 9.19
N LYS A 81 -3.26 18.43 10.11
CA LYS A 81 -3.28 17.90 11.49
C LYS A 81 -4.36 16.85 11.73
N ILE A 82 -5.16 16.53 10.70
CA ILE A 82 -6.16 15.47 10.80
C ILE A 82 -5.41 14.13 10.83
N ASN A 83 -5.42 13.50 12.00
CA ASN A 83 -4.73 12.24 12.22
C ASN A 83 -5.31 11.13 11.31
N GLU A 84 -4.46 10.47 10.54
CA GLU A 84 -4.81 9.24 9.79
C GLU A 84 -5.20 8.08 10.73
N LYS A 85 -4.84 8.20 12.00
CA LYS A 85 -5.14 7.23 13.04
C LYS A 85 -6.35 7.74 13.82
N PRO A 86 -7.34 6.88 14.13
CA PRO A 86 -8.46 7.26 14.97
C PRO A 86 -7.97 7.83 16.30
N TRP A 87 -8.65 8.85 16.82
CA TRP A 87 -8.31 9.50 18.09
C TRP A 87 -8.25 8.53 19.27
N TYR A 88 -9.00 7.42 19.21
CA TYR A 88 -9.03 6.38 20.23
C TYR A 88 -7.95 5.29 20.07
N LYS A 89 -7.06 5.37 19.07
CA LYS A 89 -6.11 4.29 18.75
C LYS A 89 -5.18 3.91 19.92
N ASN A 90 -4.81 4.89 20.74
CA ASN A 90 -3.92 4.68 21.88
C ASN A 90 -4.67 4.45 23.20
N TYR A 91 -6.00 4.41 23.15
CA TYR A 91 -6.80 4.12 24.34
C TYR A 91 -6.91 2.61 24.48
N ASN A 92 -6.57 2.10 25.66
CA ASN A 92 -6.79 0.70 25.99
C ASN A 92 -8.29 0.45 25.96
N TYR A 93 -8.74 -0.45 25.07
CA TYR A 93 -10.13 -0.87 25.08
C TYR A 93 -10.41 -1.55 26.43
N LEU A 94 -11.23 -0.94 27.27
CA LEU A 94 -11.95 -1.69 28.28
C LEU A 94 -12.91 -2.59 27.51
N THR A 95 -12.46 -3.80 27.17
CA THR A 95 -13.37 -4.80 26.63
C THR A 95 -14.48 -5.00 27.66
N ARG A 96 -15.74 -5.14 27.21
CA ARG A 96 -16.92 -5.33 28.09
C ARG A 96 -16.75 -6.39 29.18
N LYS A 97 -15.78 -7.30 29.03
CA LYS A 97 -15.39 -8.32 30.01
C LYS A 97 -14.72 -7.76 31.28
N HIS A 98 -14.36 -6.47 31.33
CA HIS A 98 -13.69 -5.88 32.50
C HIS A 98 -14.63 -5.24 33.53
N ASN A 99 -15.94 -5.14 33.25
CA ASN A 99 -16.89 -4.42 34.12
C ASN A 99 -17.73 -5.33 35.05
N ASN A 100 -17.31 -6.57 35.31
CA ASN A 100 -18.06 -7.51 36.16
C ASN A 100 -17.34 -7.86 37.47
N ASN A 101 -16.71 -6.89 38.14
CA ASN A 101 -16.19 -7.04 39.50
C ASN A 101 -16.44 -5.75 40.28
N GLU A 102 -17.70 -5.43 40.54
CA GLU A 102 -18.14 -4.60 41.69
C GLU A 102 -19.42 -5.20 42.26
#